data_AF-A0A6T6CWQ1-F1
#
_entry.id   AF-A0A6T6CWQ1-F1
#
_cell.length_a   1.000
_cell.length_b   1.000
_cell.length_c   1.000
_cell.angle_alpha   90.00
_cell.angle_beta   90.00
_cell.angle_gamma   90.00
#
_symmetry.space_group_name_H-M   'P 1'
#
loop_
_entity.id
_entity.type
_entity.pdbx_description
1 polymer ?
#
loop_
_entity_poly.entity_id
_entity_poly.type
_entity_poly.pdbx_seq_one_letter_code
_entity_poly.pdbx_strand_id
1 'polypeptide(L)'
;MQEIGAVGFEGPEKRLEVEFVKAPCRNPIPRGFRSYDRTFWKEFLKAAQCTILSDISNEFADAYLLSESSLFVFPTKIIIKTCGTTTLLKIVPQLLHEANNLGLRVASLQYSRSCFLFPEKQPFPHSSFEEEINYLNFFLDEGESRVLGPEGRVTRWHVYQWNLPGFACPKNCVEIMMFSLDPVAMKQFYIGEGVEVGTSGGAITTFQTGLESLLGENVIVDAYNFDPCGYSMNALINDVFFTVHITPEPNCSYVSFETNATPVQYSALIAGVLSIFKPSEFAVGITSNDHRILVSSVLESGDSTIGAGYLVVDLSSTWLSGSVEPHCDAPELSVPHRSWKLFDVVSSLADQIS
;
A
#
# COMPACT_ATOMS: atom_id res chain seq x y z
N MET A 1 -40.23 -7.92 -10.23
CA MET A 1 -38.77 -8.17 -10.15
C MET A 1 -38.15 -6.90 -9.62
N GLN A 2 -37.72 -6.94 -8.37
CA GLN A 2 -37.10 -5.81 -7.69
C GLN A 2 -35.61 -5.95 -7.93
N GLU A 3 -35.01 -5.03 -8.68
CA GLU A 3 -33.55 -4.92 -8.77
C GLU A 3 -33.02 -4.56 -7.39
N ILE A 4 -32.45 -5.55 -6.69
CA ILE A 4 -31.65 -5.33 -5.50
C ILE A 4 -30.25 -4.98 -6.02
N GLY A 5 -29.88 -3.72 -5.84
CA GLY A 5 -28.75 -3.07 -6.50
C GLY A 5 -27.38 -3.69 -6.17
N ALA A 6 -26.55 -3.83 -7.20
CA ALA A 6 -25.12 -4.02 -7.05
C ALA A 6 -24.47 -2.66 -6.80
N VAL A 7 -24.52 -2.16 -5.55
CA VAL A 7 -23.59 -1.12 -5.13
C VAL A 7 -22.24 -1.80 -5.01
N GLY A 8 -21.42 -1.71 -6.07
CA GLY A 8 -20.08 -2.31 -6.05
C GLY A 8 -19.23 -1.76 -4.91
N PHE A 9 -18.50 -2.66 -4.26
CA PHE A 9 -17.50 -2.34 -3.25
C PHE A 9 -16.27 -1.67 -3.89
N GLU A 10 -15.72 -0.65 -3.24
CA GLU A 10 -14.53 0.05 -3.70
C GLU A 10 -13.26 -0.67 -3.19
N GLY A 11 -12.75 -1.59 -4.00
CA GLY A 11 -11.48 -2.29 -3.75
C GLY A 11 -10.26 -1.35 -3.66
N PRO A 12 -10.03 -0.45 -4.65
CA PRO A 12 -8.86 0.43 -4.67
C PRO A 12 -8.61 1.18 -3.37
N GLU A 13 -7.39 1.03 -2.87
CA GLU A 13 -7.02 1.50 -1.55
C GLU A 13 -6.51 2.93 -1.54
N LYS A 14 -6.70 3.55 -0.38
CA LYS A 14 -6.03 4.77 0.05
C LYS A 14 -4.91 4.35 0.98
N ARG A 15 -3.68 4.81 0.73
CA ARG A 15 -2.51 4.52 1.55
C ARG A 15 -1.94 5.80 2.12
N LEU A 16 -1.67 5.80 3.42
CA LEU A 16 -0.98 6.87 4.12
C LEU A 16 0.22 6.30 4.89
N GLU A 17 1.40 6.82 4.61
CA GLU A 17 2.62 6.53 5.34
C GLU A 17 3.18 7.83 5.93
N VAL A 18 3.41 7.85 7.24
CA VAL A 18 3.94 9.01 7.95
C VAL A 18 5.13 8.59 8.79
N GLU A 19 6.26 9.26 8.58
CA GLU A 19 7.47 9.09 9.36
C GLU A 19 7.73 10.34 10.21
N PHE A 20 8.30 10.10 11.38
CA PHE A 20 8.46 11.11 12.42
C PHE A 20 9.91 11.19 12.90
N VAL A 21 10.33 12.39 13.30
CA VAL A 21 11.62 12.64 13.95
C VAL A 21 11.41 13.35 15.28
N LYS A 22 12.45 13.33 16.12
CA LYS A 22 12.48 14.08 17.37
C LYS A 22 12.16 15.57 17.12
N ALA A 23 11.23 16.12 17.91
CA ALA A 23 11.00 17.56 17.93
C ALA A 23 12.16 18.29 18.64
N PRO A 24 12.63 19.45 18.15
CA PRO A 24 13.83 20.12 18.67
C PRO A 24 13.85 20.37 20.18
N CYS A 25 12.70 20.65 20.78
CA CYS A 25 12.58 21.07 22.19
C CYS A 25 11.92 20.03 23.10
N ARG A 26 11.81 18.76 22.67
CA ARG A 26 11.14 17.70 23.46
C ARG A 26 12.00 16.44 23.50
N ASN A 27 11.94 15.72 24.62
CA ASN A 27 12.50 14.37 24.67
C ASN A 27 11.43 13.40 24.16
N PRO A 28 11.72 12.60 23.12
CA PRO A 28 10.75 11.68 22.58
C PRO A 28 10.46 10.57 23.59
N ILE A 29 9.21 10.12 23.63
CA ILE A 29 8.86 8.91 24.39
C ILE A 29 9.55 7.71 23.73
N PRO A 30 10.29 6.85 24.47
CA PRO A 30 11.12 5.80 23.87
C PRO A 30 10.38 4.83 22.92
N ARG A 31 9.15 4.46 23.26
CA ARG A 31 8.30 3.60 22.41
C ARG A 31 7.52 4.37 21.33
N GLY A 32 7.61 5.70 21.31
CA GLY A 32 6.88 6.56 20.38
C GLY A 32 5.41 6.20 20.29
N PHE A 33 4.88 6.01 19.08
CA PHE A 33 3.47 5.63 18.88
C PHE A 33 3.09 4.27 19.45
N ARG A 34 4.05 3.36 19.63
CA ARG A 34 3.84 2.07 20.30
C ARG A 34 3.68 2.17 21.82
N SER A 35 3.71 3.39 22.37
CA SER A 35 3.33 3.63 23.76
C SER A 35 1.81 3.66 23.97
N TYR A 36 1.04 3.87 22.91
CA TYR A 36 -0.41 3.79 22.94
C TYR A 36 -0.89 2.34 22.94
N ASP A 37 -1.94 2.06 23.69
CA ASP A 37 -2.54 0.73 23.77
C ASP A 37 -3.60 0.52 22.68
N ARG A 38 -4.11 -0.71 22.60
CA ARG A 38 -5.19 -1.08 21.68
C ARG A 38 -6.45 -0.22 21.87
N THR A 39 -6.73 0.23 23.09
CA THR A 39 -7.90 1.07 23.40
C THR A 39 -7.79 2.41 22.68
N PHE A 40 -6.63 3.05 22.76
CA PHE A 40 -6.35 4.27 22.01
C PHE A 40 -6.54 4.05 20.50
N TRP A 41 -5.93 3.00 19.92
CA TRP A 41 -6.02 2.77 18.48
C TRP A 41 -7.44 2.49 18.00
N LYS A 42 -8.24 1.78 18.82
CA LYS A 42 -9.66 1.57 18.54
C LYS A 42 -10.45 2.88 18.47
N GLU A 43 -10.16 3.83 19.36
CA GLU A 43 -10.79 5.15 19.33
C GLU A 43 -10.28 6.02 18.18
N PHE A 44 -8.96 6.02 17.94
CA PHE A 44 -8.30 6.74 16.85
C PHE A 44 -8.88 6.34 15.48
N LEU A 45 -9.08 5.04 15.25
CA LEU A 45 -9.57 4.51 13.98
C LEU A 45 -11.04 4.81 13.69
N LYS A 46 -11.82 5.27 14.68
CA LYS A 46 -13.21 5.73 14.45
C LYS A 46 -13.27 6.91 13.49
N ALA A 47 -12.24 7.78 13.47
CA ALA A 47 -12.17 8.90 12.54
C ALA A 47 -12.14 8.44 11.07
N ALA A 48 -11.54 7.29 10.82
CA ALA A 48 -11.52 6.61 9.52
C ALA A 48 -12.65 5.57 9.36
N GLN A 49 -13.55 5.42 10.34
CA GLN A 49 -14.62 4.41 10.31
C GLN A 49 -14.10 2.95 10.20
N CYS A 50 -12.87 2.70 10.69
CA CYS A 50 -12.28 1.35 10.70
C CYS A 50 -12.48 0.65 12.05
N THR A 51 -12.59 -0.67 12.02
CA THR A 51 -12.64 -1.52 13.23
C THR A 51 -11.49 -2.50 13.25
N ILE A 52 -10.84 -2.66 14.42
CA ILE A 52 -9.79 -3.66 14.63
C ILE A 52 -10.44 -5.05 14.81
N LEU A 53 -10.07 -6.00 13.95
CA LEU A 53 -10.46 -7.41 14.02
C LEU A 53 -9.54 -8.17 14.98
N SER A 54 -8.24 -8.02 14.76
CA SER A 54 -7.17 -8.71 15.49
C SER A 54 -5.88 -7.89 15.40
N ASP A 55 -4.88 -8.29 16.18
CA ASP A 55 -3.59 -7.63 16.21
C ASP A 55 -2.45 -8.61 16.56
N ILE A 56 -1.28 -8.33 16.00
CA ILE A 56 -0.01 -8.99 16.29
C ILE A 56 1.05 -7.95 16.62
N SER A 57 2.11 -8.37 17.32
CA SER A 57 3.20 -7.46 17.69
C SER A 57 4.52 -8.23 17.78
N ASN A 58 5.63 -7.53 17.51
CA ASN A 58 6.98 -8.00 17.76
C ASN A 58 7.82 -6.90 18.43
N GLU A 59 9.15 -7.06 18.46
CA GLU A 59 10.04 -6.05 19.07
C GLU A 59 10.00 -4.69 18.36
N PHE A 60 9.65 -4.65 17.07
CA PHE A 60 9.76 -3.46 16.21
C PHE A 60 8.43 -2.78 15.96
N ALA A 61 7.35 -3.54 15.73
CA ALA A 61 6.06 -3.01 15.30
C ALA A 61 4.86 -3.70 15.98
N ASP A 62 3.74 -2.98 15.99
CA ASP A 62 2.40 -3.51 16.25
C ASP A 62 1.61 -3.43 14.93
N ALA A 63 0.95 -4.51 14.53
CA ALA A 63 0.11 -4.55 13.33
C ALA A 63 -1.33 -4.88 13.72
N TYR A 64 -2.26 -4.07 13.24
CA TYR A 64 -3.69 -4.19 13.49
C TYR A 64 -4.38 -4.57 12.18
N LEU A 65 -4.96 -5.76 12.15
CA LEU A 65 -5.82 -6.20 11.06
C LEU A 65 -7.18 -5.53 11.22
N LEU A 66 -7.58 -4.76 10.23
CA LEU A 66 -8.84 -4.02 10.25
C LEU A 66 -9.85 -4.70 9.32
N SER A 67 -11.12 -4.33 9.42
CA SER A 67 -12.15 -4.72 8.45
C SER A 67 -11.74 -4.26 7.03
N GLU A 68 -11.13 -5.17 6.27
CA GLU A 68 -10.62 -5.00 4.90
C GLU A 68 -9.50 -3.96 4.74
N SER A 69 -8.67 -3.79 5.76
CA SER A 69 -7.70 -2.69 5.85
C SER A 69 -6.60 -3.05 6.85
N SER A 70 -5.53 -2.24 6.93
CA SER A 70 -4.40 -2.51 7.84
C SER A 70 -3.80 -1.24 8.43
N LEU A 71 -3.32 -1.34 9.68
CA LEU A 71 -2.54 -0.33 10.37
C LEU A 71 -1.26 -0.96 10.92
N PHE A 72 -0.10 -0.40 10.57
CA PHE A 72 1.19 -0.75 11.13
C PHE A 72 1.76 0.41 11.94
N VAL A 73 2.16 0.11 13.18
CA VAL A 73 2.64 1.09 14.15
C VAL A 73 4.06 0.74 14.57
N PHE A 74 5.02 1.55 14.13
CA PHE A 74 6.40 1.56 14.61
C PHE A 74 6.58 2.73 15.59
N PRO A 75 7.69 2.83 16.33
CA PRO A 75 7.91 3.95 17.25
C PRO A 75 7.80 5.33 16.55
N THR A 76 8.33 5.44 15.33
CA THR A 76 8.41 6.70 14.57
C THR A 76 7.89 6.58 13.14
N LYS A 77 7.06 5.57 12.86
CA LYS A 77 6.45 5.35 11.55
C LYS A 77 5.05 4.77 11.71
N ILE A 78 4.10 5.31 10.95
CA ILE A 78 2.73 4.81 10.85
C ILE A 78 2.45 4.53 9.37
N ILE A 79 1.91 3.36 9.07
CA ILE A 79 1.35 3.04 7.76
C ILE A 79 -0.09 2.62 7.98
N ILE A 80 -1.01 3.22 7.23
CA ILE A 80 -2.41 2.83 7.25
C ILE A 80 -2.96 2.76 5.83
N LYS A 81 -3.69 1.68 5.56
CA LYS A 81 -4.33 1.42 4.27
C LYS A 81 -5.78 1.11 4.47
N THR A 82 -6.61 1.77 3.68
CA THR A 82 -8.06 1.63 3.80
C THR A 82 -8.74 1.48 2.45
N CYS A 83 -9.73 0.61 2.38
CA CYS A 83 -10.59 0.39 1.23
C CYS A 83 -11.93 1.14 1.37
N GLY A 84 -12.84 0.93 0.42
CA GLY A 84 -14.23 1.37 0.55
C GLY A 84 -14.39 2.89 0.49
N THR A 85 -15.39 3.38 1.22
CA THR A 85 -15.69 4.82 1.38
C THR A 85 -15.01 5.44 2.62
N THR A 86 -14.03 4.74 3.20
CA THR A 86 -13.25 5.21 4.34
C THR A 86 -12.63 6.58 4.09
N THR A 87 -12.72 7.48 5.07
CA THR A 87 -12.15 8.83 5.01
C THR A 87 -10.76 8.92 5.64
N LEU A 88 -9.80 8.18 5.07
CA LEU A 88 -8.45 8.00 5.61
C LEU A 88 -7.78 9.30 6.04
N LEU A 89 -7.82 10.35 5.22
CA LEU A 89 -7.10 11.59 5.51
C LEU A 89 -7.63 12.32 6.76
N LYS A 90 -8.85 12.03 7.23
CA LYS A 90 -9.39 12.64 8.47
C LYS A 90 -8.61 12.27 9.72
N ILE A 91 -7.75 11.26 9.68
CA ILE A 91 -6.88 10.94 10.83
C ILE A 91 -5.70 11.90 10.95
N VAL A 92 -5.30 12.60 9.88
CA VAL A 92 -4.09 13.42 9.83
C VAL A 92 -4.03 14.44 10.98
N PRO A 93 -5.09 15.22 11.28
CA PRO A 93 -5.02 16.21 12.35
C PRO A 93 -4.76 15.59 13.73
N GLN A 94 -5.41 14.46 14.02
CA GLN A 94 -5.20 13.72 15.26
C GLN A 94 -3.81 13.10 15.31
N LEU A 95 -3.33 12.54 14.19
CA LEU A 95 -1.99 11.96 14.10
C LEU A 95 -0.90 13.00 14.38
N LEU A 96 -1.03 14.21 13.83
CA LEU A 96 -0.12 15.33 14.09
C LEU A 96 -0.16 15.77 15.57
N HIS A 97 -1.34 15.83 16.16
CA HIS A 97 -1.52 16.18 17.56
C HIS A 97 -0.80 15.18 18.48
N GLU A 98 -0.97 13.89 18.23
CA GLU A 98 -0.38 12.82 19.05
C GLU A 98 1.12 12.71 18.85
N ALA A 99 1.63 12.92 17.63
CA ALA A 99 3.07 13.03 17.39
C ALA A 99 3.71 14.09 18.31
N ASN A 100 3.08 15.27 18.41
CA ASN A 100 3.57 16.34 19.27
C ASN A 100 3.55 15.91 20.75
N ASN A 101 2.50 15.25 21.23
CA ASN A 101 2.40 14.73 22.61
C ASN A 101 3.53 13.74 22.93
N LEU A 102 3.96 12.96 21.94
CA LEU A 102 5.10 12.03 22.04
C LEU A 102 6.48 12.70 21.94
N GLY A 103 6.55 14.02 21.74
CA GLY A 103 7.80 14.74 21.51
C GLY A 103 8.38 14.55 20.10
N LEU A 104 7.53 14.18 19.15
CA LEU A 104 7.86 13.96 17.74
C LEU A 104 7.28 15.07 16.86
N ARG A 105 7.78 15.17 15.63
CA ARG A 105 7.21 15.96 14.53
C ARG A 105 7.29 15.17 13.22
N VAL A 106 6.44 15.49 12.26
CA VAL A 106 6.47 14.84 10.95
C VAL A 106 7.79 15.15 10.24
N ALA A 107 8.39 14.11 9.69
CA ALA A 107 9.56 14.17 8.82
C ALA A 107 9.18 13.92 7.36
N SER A 108 8.26 13.00 7.13
CA SER A 108 7.76 12.67 5.80
C SER A 108 6.31 12.21 5.89
N LEU A 109 5.48 12.61 4.92
CA LEU A 109 4.13 12.10 4.73
C LEU A 109 3.95 11.76 3.26
N GLN A 110 3.61 10.51 2.96
CA GLN A 110 3.23 10.08 1.63
C GLN A 110 1.78 9.62 1.66
N TYR A 111 0.99 10.15 0.73
CA TYR A 111 -0.34 9.67 0.43
C TYR A 111 -0.35 9.12 -0.98
N SER A 112 -0.91 7.94 -1.16
CA SER A 112 -1.03 7.34 -2.49
C SER A 112 -2.32 6.56 -2.67
N ARG A 113 -2.77 6.47 -3.93
CA ARG A 113 -3.85 5.58 -4.35
C ARG A 113 -3.85 5.36 -5.86
N SER A 114 -4.50 4.28 -6.29
CA SER A 114 -4.92 4.11 -7.68
C SER A 114 -6.17 4.96 -8.00
N CYS A 115 -6.64 4.89 -9.24
CA CYS A 115 -7.97 5.38 -9.58
C CYS A 115 -9.05 4.58 -8.84
N PHE A 116 -10.06 5.28 -8.34
CA PHE A 116 -11.27 4.66 -7.84
C PHE A 116 -12.10 4.06 -8.99
N LEU A 117 -12.78 2.95 -8.73
CA LEU A 117 -13.84 2.41 -9.59
C LEU A 117 -15.13 3.22 -9.44
N PHE A 118 -15.40 3.77 -8.27
CA PHE A 118 -16.61 4.56 -7.97
C PHE A 118 -16.26 5.93 -7.34
N PRO A 119 -15.52 6.82 -8.06
CA PRO A 119 -15.08 8.10 -7.53
C PRO A 119 -16.22 8.98 -7.00
N GLU A 120 -17.41 8.90 -7.60
CA GLU A 120 -18.60 9.66 -7.20
C GLU A 120 -19.18 9.27 -5.83
N LYS A 121 -18.79 8.09 -5.31
CA LYS A 121 -19.20 7.61 -3.98
C LYS A 121 -18.21 8.00 -2.89
N GLN A 122 -17.05 8.56 -3.25
CA GLN A 122 -16.00 8.85 -2.29
C GLN A 122 -16.33 10.12 -1.49
N PRO A 123 -16.49 10.02 -0.16
CA PRO A 123 -16.81 11.18 0.67
C PRO A 123 -15.59 12.10 0.83
N PHE A 124 -15.84 13.38 1.15
CA PHE A 124 -14.80 14.33 1.53
C PHE A 124 -13.87 13.76 2.62
N PRO A 125 -12.53 13.90 2.50
CA PRO A 125 -11.80 14.71 1.50
C PRO A 125 -11.29 13.88 0.29
N HIS A 126 -12.00 12.85 -0.13
CA HIS A 126 -11.55 11.90 -1.17
C HIS A 126 -12.32 12.00 -2.49
N SER A 127 -13.06 13.08 -2.73
CA SER A 127 -13.87 13.21 -3.95
C SER A 127 -13.02 13.46 -5.21
N SER A 128 -11.79 13.96 -5.06
CA SER A 128 -10.83 14.15 -6.14
C SER A 128 -9.40 14.21 -5.60
N PHE A 129 -8.40 14.01 -6.47
CA PHE A 129 -7.00 14.14 -6.06
C PHE A 129 -6.62 15.58 -5.67
N GLU A 130 -7.22 16.57 -6.33
CA GLU A 130 -7.05 17.98 -5.98
C GLU A 130 -7.58 18.29 -4.57
N GLU A 131 -8.72 17.72 -4.20
CA GLU A 131 -9.28 17.85 -2.85
C GLU A 131 -8.35 17.21 -1.80
N GLU A 132 -7.81 16.02 -2.09
CA GLU A 132 -6.87 15.31 -1.21
C GLU A 132 -5.58 16.14 -0.99
N ILE A 133 -5.03 16.74 -2.06
CA ILE A 133 -3.86 17.63 -2.00
C ILE A 133 -4.17 18.86 -1.14
N ASN A 134 -5.27 19.55 -1.42
CA ASN A 134 -5.67 20.76 -0.69
C ASN A 134 -5.91 20.48 0.79
N TYR A 135 -6.50 19.32 1.11
CA TYR A 135 -6.70 18.89 2.49
C TYR A 135 -5.38 18.65 3.21
N LEU A 136 -4.41 17.99 2.58
CA LEU A 136 -3.09 17.74 3.17
C LEU A 136 -2.29 19.04 3.35
N ASN A 137 -2.25 19.90 2.34
CA ASN A 137 -1.61 21.22 2.37
C ASN A 137 -2.27 22.21 3.35
N PHE A 138 -3.43 21.88 3.91
CA PHE A 138 -4.01 22.69 5.00
C PHE A 138 -3.32 22.40 6.35
N PHE A 139 -2.88 21.17 6.58
CA PHE A 139 -2.23 20.75 7.83
C PHE A 139 -0.70 20.77 7.76
N LEU A 140 -0.17 20.72 6.54
CA LEU A 140 1.24 20.76 6.21
C LEU A 140 1.53 22.01 5.38
N ASP A 141 2.81 22.32 5.18
CA ASP A 141 3.19 23.25 4.11
C ASP A 141 2.95 22.59 2.74
N GLU A 142 3.20 23.33 1.65
CA GLU A 142 3.01 22.82 0.29
C GLU A 142 3.85 21.55 0.02
N GLY A 143 3.16 20.44 -0.27
CA GLY A 143 3.79 19.18 -0.71
C GLY A 143 3.81 19.04 -2.23
N GLU A 144 4.53 18.03 -2.71
CA GLU A 144 4.60 17.69 -4.14
C GLU A 144 3.58 16.60 -4.49
N SER A 145 2.96 16.71 -5.68
CA SER A 145 2.09 15.68 -6.21
C SER A 145 2.47 15.26 -7.63
N ARG A 146 2.27 13.98 -7.95
CA ARG A 146 2.43 13.42 -9.29
C ARG A 146 1.31 12.42 -9.58
N VAL A 147 0.97 12.30 -10.85
CA VAL A 147 0.07 11.25 -11.33
C VAL A 147 0.81 10.45 -12.40
N LEU A 148 1.01 9.17 -12.13
CA LEU A 148 1.81 8.29 -12.96
C LEU A 148 0.92 7.31 -13.73
N GLY A 149 1.34 7.00 -14.95
CA GLY A 149 0.67 6.04 -15.82
C GLY A 149 -0.25 6.67 -16.85
N PRO A 150 -0.76 5.88 -17.79
CA PRO A 150 -1.57 6.37 -18.88
C PRO A 150 -2.99 6.73 -18.40
N GLU A 151 -3.60 7.65 -19.14
CA GLU A 151 -4.93 8.15 -18.84
C GLU A 151 -6.00 7.08 -19.07
N GLY A 152 -7.13 7.17 -18.35
CA GLY A 152 -8.27 6.26 -18.51
C GLY A 152 -8.04 4.83 -18.01
N ARG A 153 -6.98 4.57 -17.24
CA ARG A 153 -6.66 3.24 -16.68
C ARG A 153 -6.78 3.22 -15.17
N VAL A 154 -7.32 2.14 -14.62
CA VAL A 154 -7.50 1.96 -13.16
C VAL A 154 -6.16 1.91 -12.42
N THR A 155 -5.12 1.44 -13.10
CA THR A 155 -3.74 1.37 -12.64
C THR A 155 -3.02 2.72 -12.55
N ARG A 156 -3.65 3.84 -12.93
CA ARG A 156 -3.04 5.18 -12.82
C ARG A 156 -2.86 5.56 -11.34
N TRP A 157 -1.66 5.97 -10.99
CA TRP A 157 -1.22 6.14 -9.61
C TRP A 157 -1.14 7.61 -9.22
N HIS A 158 -1.84 8.00 -8.17
CA HIS A 158 -1.81 9.35 -7.62
C HIS A 158 -0.93 9.33 -6.38
N VAL A 159 0.11 10.17 -6.34
CA VAL A 159 1.06 10.24 -5.24
C VAL A 159 1.19 11.68 -4.79
N TYR A 160 0.97 11.92 -3.50
CA TYR A 160 1.33 13.15 -2.80
C TYR A 160 2.44 12.83 -1.81
N GLN A 161 3.43 13.72 -1.73
CA GLN A 161 4.57 13.58 -0.84
C GLN A 161 4.90 14.95 -0.24
N TRP A 162 4.97 14.98 1.08
CA TRP A 162 5.51 16.11 1.84
C TRP A 162 6.74 15.64 2.61
N ASN A 163 7.81 16.43 2.60
CA ASN A 163 9.01 16.16 3.37
C ASN A 163 9.39 17.41 4.16
N LEU A 164 9.87 17.18 5.37
CA LEU A 164 10.44 18.22 6.19
C LEU A 164 11.71 18.75 5.49
N PRO A 165 11.84 20.08 5.28
CA PRO A 165 12.97 20.64 4.55
C PRO A 165 14.32 20.21 5.14
N GLY A 166 15.20 19.70 4.29
CA GLY A 166 16.54 19.23 4.68
C GLY A 166 16.56 17.86 5.39
N PHE A 167 15.44 17.14 5.43
CA PHE A 167 15.38 15.76 5.93
C PHE A 167 15.15 14.78 4.79
N ALA A 168 16.06 13.83 4.65
CA ALA A 168 15.86 12.66 3.81
C ALA A 168 15.28 11.52 4.65
N CYS A 169 14.18 10.94 4.19
CA CYS A 169 13.54 9.78 4.81
C CYS A 169 13.93 8.53 4.02
N PRO A 170 14.63 7.55 4.61
CA PRO A 170 14.85 6.26 3.98
C PRO A 170 13.53 5.52 3.80
N LYS A 171 13.09 5.39 2.55
CA LYS A 171 11.92 4.59 2.20
C LYS A 171 12.34 3.41 1.36
N ASN A 172 11.78 2.25 1.68
CA ASN A 172 11.75 1.07 0.82
C ASN A 172 10.35 0.50 0.93
N CYS A 173 9.62 0.43 -0.19
CA CYS A 173 8.28 -0.12 -0.23
C CYS A 173 8.00 -0.67 -1.62
N VAL A 174 7.38 -1.85 -1.66
CA VAL A 174 6.79 -2.45 -2.86
C VAL A 174 5.30 -2.52 -2.65
N GLU A 175 4.55 -2.00 -3.60
CA GLU A 175 3.10 -2.03 -3.64
C GLU A 175 2.66 -2.65 -4.97
N ILE A 176 1.85 -3.69 -4.94
CA ILE A 176 1.32 -4.36 -6.15
C ILE A 176 -0.19 -4.27 -6.10
N MET A 177 -0.79 -3.57 -7.07
CA MET A 177 -2.23 -3.40 -7.21
C MET A 177 -2.71 -4.20 -8.42
N MET A 178 -3.62 -5.15 -8.20
CA MET A 178 -4.01 -6.16 -9.16
C MET A 178 -5.51 -6.08 -9.43
N PHE A 179 -5.90 -6.12 -10.70
CA PHE A 179 -7.27 -5.93 -11.17
C PHE A 179 -7.66 -7.07 -12.11
N SER A 180 -8.98 -7.28 -12.24
CA SER A 180 -9.54 -8.28 -13.16
C SER A 180 -8.87 -9.66 -12.99
N LEU A 181 -9.01 -10.21 -11.77
CA LEU A 181 -8.34 -11.43 -11.33
C LEU A 181 -8.97 -12.67 -11.98
N ASP A 182 -8.19 -13.74 -12.12
CA ASP A 182 -8.68 -15.04 -12.58
C ASP A 182 -9.78 -15.56 -11.62
N PRO A 183 -11.03 -15.76 -12.09
CA PRO A 183 -12.12 -16.24 -11.24
C PRO A 183 -11.83 -17.61 -10.61
N VAL A 184 -10.99 -18.45 -11.22
CA VAL A 184 -10.57 -19.73 -10.64
C VAL A 184 -9.64 -19.51 -9.47
N ALA A 185 -8.69 -18.57 -9.57
CA ALA A 185 -7.81 -18.20 -8.47
C ALA A 185 -8.61 -17.53 -7.33
N MET A 186 -9.61 -16.73 -7.65
CA MET A 186 -10.43 -16.03 -6.65
C MET A 186 -11.36 -16.94 -5.83
N LYS A 187 -11.71 -18.13 -6.32
CA LYS A 187 -12.61 -19.07 -5.63
C LYS A 187 -12.15 -19.44 -4.22
N GLN A 188 -10.85 -19.50 -3.98
CA GLN A 188 -10.28 -19.87 -2.67
C GLN A 188 -10.52 -18.80 -1.58
N PHE A 189 -10.97 -17.60 -1.95
CA PHE A 189 -11.29 -16.51 -1.03
C PHE A 189 -12.80 -16.31 -0.83
N TYR A 190 -13.61 -17.28 -1.25
CA TYR A 190 -15.04 -17.36 -0.94
C TYR A 190 -15.27 -18.33 0.21
N ILE A 191 -16.22 -18.01 1.07
CA ILE A 191 -16.71 -18.93 2.08
C ILE A 191 -17.56 -19.99 1.39
N GLY A 192 -17.05 -21.22 1.37
CA GLY A 192 -17.72 -22.40 0.84
C GLY A 192 -17.90 -23.48 1.91
N GLU A 193 -18.28 -24.68 1.48
CA GLU A 193 -18.38 -25.84 2.36
C GLU A 193 -17.01 -26.18 2.96
N GLY A 194 -16.93 -26.19 4.30
CA GLY A 194 -15.68 -26.48 5.02
C GLY A 194 -14.68 -25.32 5.12
N VAL A 195 -15.02 -24.12 4.63
CA VAL A 195 -14.21 -22.91 4.80
C VAL A 195 -14.72 -22.13 6.00
N GLU A 196 -13.84 -21.88 6.96
CA GLU A 196 -14.18 -21.11 8.16
C GLU A 196 -14.11 -19.60 7.90
N VAL A 197 -14.99 -18.85 8.58
CA VAL A 197 -14.95 -17.38 8.65
C VAL A 197 -14.04 -16.96 9.80
N GLY A 198 -13.41 -15.79 9.68
CA GLY A 198 -12.61 -15.19 10.75
C GLY A 198 -11.16 -15.65 10.75
N THR A 199 -10.49 -15.49 11.90
CA THR A 199 -9.03 -15.66 11.99
C THR A 199 -8.56 -17.10 11.74
N SER A 200 -9.30 -18.10 12.22
CA SER A 200 -8.97 -19.52 11.96
C SER A 200 -9.04 -19.85 10.48
N GLY A 201 -10.11 -19.41 9.81
CA GLY A 201 -10.27 -19.52 8.37
C GLY A 201 -9.17 -18.79 7.60
N GLY A 202 -8.85 -17.56 8.01
CA GLY A 202 -7.77 -16.77 7.43
C GLY A 202 -6.45 -17.53 7.44
N ALA A 203 -6.06 -18.10 8.58
CA ALA A 203 -4.82 -18.88 8.70
C ALA A 203 -4.81 -20.11 7.76
N ILE A 204 -5.93 -20.82 7.64
CA ILE A 204 -6.06 -21.96 6.71
C ILE A 204 -5.92 -21.49 5.25
N THR A 205 -6.58 -20.39 4.89
CA THR A 205 -6.49 -19.79 3.56
C THR A 205 -5.04 -19.36 3.26
N THR A 206 -4.34 -18.73 4.20
CA THR A 206 -2.92 -18.35 4.02
C THR A 206 -2.05 -19.55 3.64
N PHE A 207 -2.21 -20.65 4.37
CA PHE A 207 -1.48 -21.91 4.12
C PHE A 207 -1.83 -22.50 2.76
N GLN A 208 -3.12 -22.66 2.45
CA GLN A 208 -3.59 -23.33 1.23
C GLN A 208 -3.25 -22.56 -0.05
N THR A 209 -3.23 -21.23 0.02
CA THR A 209 -2.91 -20.37 -1.13
C THR A 209 -1.41 -20.25 -1.39
N GLY A 210 -0.58 -20.70 -0.45
CA GLY A 210 0.88 -20.53 -0.52
C GLY A 210 1.35 -19.10 -0.21
N LEU A 211 0.49 -18.23 0.32
CA LEU A 211 0.85 -16.85 0.66
C LEU A 211 2.00 -16.80 1.67
N GLU A 212 2.02 -17.70 2.64
CA GLU A 212 3.10 -17.81 3.63
C GLU A 212 4.48 -18.04 2.99
N SER A 213 4.54 -18.68 1.81
CA SER A 213 5.81 -18.95 1.11
C SER A 213 6.46 -17.68 0.57
N LEU A 214 5.73 -16.57 0.45
CA LEU A 214 6.26 -15.28 0.04
C LEU A 214 6.95 -14.52 1.18
N LEU A 215 6.66 -14.89 2.43
CA LEU A 215 6.97 -14.06 3.62
C LEU A 215 8.32 -14.40 4.26
N GLY A 216 8.91 -15.55 3.88
CA GLY A 216 10.14 -16.08 4.48
C GLY A 216 9.89 -16.84 5.79
N GLU A 217 10.97 -17.20 6.48
CA GLU A 217 10.91 -17.97 7.73
C GLU A 217 10.71 -17.05 8.95
N ASN A 218 10.16 -17.60 10.05
CA ASN A 218 9.94 -16.89 11.33
C ASN A 218 9.02 -15.66 11.25
N VAL A 219 8.12 -15.63 10.27
CA VAL A 219 7.10 -14.60 10.15
C VAL A 219 5.96 -14.83 11.14
N ILE A 220 5.44 -13.75 11.73
CA ILE A 220 4.20 -13.75 12.50
C ILE A 220 3.09 -13.30 11.56
N VAL A 221 2.05 -14.12 11.38
CA VAL A 221 0.93 -13.82 10.47
C VAL A 221 -0.36 -13.65 11.25
N ASP A 222 -1.15 -12.66 10.86
CA ASP A 222 -2.53 -12.45 11.28
C ASP A 222 -3.41 -12.31 10.03
N ALA A 223 -4.36 -13.22 9.84
CA ALA A 223 -5.17 -13.31 8.64
C ALA A 223 -6.64 -13.50 8.99
N TYR A 224 -7.55 -13.07 8.11
CA TYR A 224 -8.99 -13.12 8.34
C TYR A 224 -9.76 -13.39 7.04
N ASN A 225 -10.68 -14.36 7.08
CA ASN A 225 -11.66 -14.60 6.02
C ASN A 225 -12.97 -13.86 6.32
N PHE A 226 -13.48 -13.13 5.33
CA PHE A 226 -14.76 -12.40 5.40
C PHE A 226 -15.92 -13.22 4.82
N ASP A 227 -17.14 -12.96 5.29
CA ASP A 227 -18.38 -13.60 4.82
C ASP A 227 -19.20 -12.63 3.95
N PRO A 228 -19.66 -13.01 2.75
CA PRO A 228 -19.54 -14.33 2.11
C PRO A 228 -18.20 -14.59 1.41
N CYS A 229 -17.36 -13.57 1.26
CA CYS A 229 -16.05 -13.67 0.63
C CYS A 229 -15.16 -12.50 1.04
N GLY A 230 -13.87 -12.62 0.73
CA GLY A 230 -12.86 -11.62 1.03
C GLY A 230 -11.81 -12.15 1.99
N TYR A 231 -10.62 -11.58 1.93
CA TYR A 231 -9.50 -11.97 2.77
C TYR A 231 -8.60 -10.77 3.06
N SER A 232 -8.08 -10.70 4.28
CA SER A 232 -7.08 -9.72 4.69
C SER A 232 -5.99 -10.40 5.52
N MET A 233 -4.75 -9.96 5.37
CA MET A 233 -3.61 -10.50 6.10
C MET A 233 -2.58 -9.42 6.39
N ASN A 234 -2.08 -9.42 7.62
CA ASN A 234 -0.88 -8.75 8.05
C ASN A 234 0.18 -9.78 8.42
N ALA A 235 1.44 -9.43 8.17
CA ALA A 235 2.56 -10.21 8.65
C ALA A 235 3.71 -9.33 9.12
N LEU A 236 4.46 -9.81 10.11
CA LEU A 236 5.62 -9.12 10.68
C LEU A 236 6.82 -10.05 10.77
N ILE A 237 7.98 -9.57 10.34
CA ILE A 237 9.30 -10.19 10.55
C ILE A 237 10.31 -9.08 10.82
N ASN A 238 10.88 -9.04 12.02
CA ASN A 238 11.69 -7.90 12.48
C ASN A 238 10.96 -6.56 12.23
N ASP A 239 11.60 -5.61 11.57
CA ASP A 239 11.05 -4.31 11.16
C ASP A 239 10.36 -4.34 9.78
N VAL A 240 10.20 -5.53 9.19
CA VAL A 240 9.53 -5.73 7.91
C VAL A 240 8.07 -6.12 8.13
N PHE A 241 7.17 -5.54 7.35
CA PHE A 241 5.77 -5.90 7.28
C PHE A 241 5.39 -6.44 5.90
N PHE A 242 4.33 -7.22 5.87
CA PHE A 242 3.61 -7.58 4.66
C PHE A 242 2.12 -7.38 4.89
N THR A 243 1.38 -6.96 3.86
CA THR A 243 -0.08 -6.90 3.91
C THR A 243 -0.69 -7.32 2.58
N VAL A 244 -1.81 -8.02 2.64
CA VAL A 244 -2.59 -8.46 1.46
C VAL A 244 -4.06 -8.26 1.72
N HIS A 245 -4.75 -7.54 0.83
CA HIS A 245 -6.21 -7.39 0.89
C HIS A 245 -6.84 -7.86 -0.42
N ILE A 246 -7.95 -8.61 -0.31
CA ILE A 246 -8.56 -9.34 -1.44
C ILE A 246 -10.06 -9.08 -1.49
N THR A 247 -10.50 -8.53 -2.61
CA THR A 247 -11.89 -8.41 -3.05
C THR A 247 -12.10 -9.37 -4.23
N PRO A 248 -12.66 -10.57 -4.03
CA PRO A 248 -12.70 -11.61 -5.06
C PRO A 248 -13.91 -11.54 -6.01
N GLU A 249 -14.81 -10.56 -5.84
CA GLU A 249 -16.02 -10.40 -6.66
C GLU A 249 -15.69 -10.08 -8.12
N PRO A 250 -16.22 -10.84 -9.11
CA PRO A 250 -15.82 -10.69 -10.52
C PRO A 250 -16.01 -9.29 -11.11
N ASN A 251 -17.03 -8.55 -10.65
CA ASN A 251 -17.37 -7.23 -11.19
C ASN A 251 -16.44 -6.11 -10.71
N CYS A 252 -15.71 -6.33 -9.61
CA CYS A 252 -14.84 -5.35 -8.97
C CYS A 252 -13.59 -6.00 -8.38
N SER A 253 -13.13 -7.12 -8.97
CA SER A 253 -12.10 -7.95 -8.37
C SER A 253 -10.81 -7.15 -8.23
N TYR A 254 -10.27 -7.10 -7.01
CA TYR A 254 -9.09 -6.33 -6.67
C TYR A 254 -8.24 -7.08 -5.64
N VAL A 255 -6.93 -7.06 -5.81
CA VAL A 255 -5.97 -7.53 -4.80
C VAL A 255 -4.87 -6.49 -4.64
N SER A 256 -4.53 -6.18 -3.40
CA SER A 256 -3.32 -5.43 -3.05
C SER A 256 -2.32 -6.34 -2.35
N PHE A 257 -1.04 -6.16 -2.64
CA PHE A 257 0.08 -6.71 -1.87
C PHE A 257 1.04 -5.57 -1.55
N GLU A 258 1.54 -5.50 -0.33
CA GLU A 258 2.54 -4.51 0.03
C GLU A 258 3.55 -5.02 1.06
N THR A 259 4.79 -4.56 0.94
CA THR A 259 5.86 -4.80 1.91
C THR A 259 6.94 -3.73 1.86
N ASN A 260 7.61 -3.48 2.99
CA ASN A 260 8.88 -2.75 3.05
C ASN A 260 10.12 -3.65 2.99
N ALA A 261 9.96 -4.94 2.69
CA ALA A 261 11.08 -5.84 2.47
C ALA A 261 11.95 -5.34 1.31
N THR A 262 13.26 -5.51 1.45
CA THR A 262 14.26 -5.27 0.40
C THR A 262 14.74 -6.62 -0.15
N PRO A 263 13.96 -7.30 -1.02
CA PRO A 263 14.36 -8.60 -1.54
C PRO A 263 15.63 -8.49 -2.40
N VAL A 264 16.41 -9.57 -2.46
CA VAL A 264 17.55 -9.68 -3.37
C VAL A 264 17.10 -9.52 -4.83
N GLN A 265 15.90 -10.01 -5.15
CA GLN A 265 15.33 -9.96 -6.49
C GLN A 265 13.84 -9.59 -6.42
N TYR A 266 13.54 -8.33 -6.77
CA TYR A 266 12.15 -7.84 -6.83
C TYR A 266 11.33 -8.61 -7.86
N SER A 267 11.91 -8.98 -9.01
CA SER A 267 11.21 -9.77 -10.04
C SER A 267 10.66 -11.09 -9.50
N ALA A 268 11.41 -11.78 -8.63
CA ALA A 268 11.00 -13.06 -8.04
C ALA A 268 9.84 -12.87 -7.05
N LEU A 269 9.88 -11.84 -6.21
CA LEU A 269 8.78 -11.49 -5.31
C LEU A 269 7.51 -11.17 -6.10
N ILE A 270 7.62 -10.30 -7.10
CA ILE A 270 6.51 -9.88 -7.96
C ILE A 270 5.93 -11.10 -8.69
N ALA A 271 6.77 -11.94 -9.31
CA ALA A 271 6.33 -13.15 -10.00
C ALA A 271 5.62 -14.13 -9.06
N GLY A 272 6.12 -14.29 -7.83
CA GLY A 272 5.49 -15.09 -6.78
C GLY A 272 4.07 -14.61 -6.48
N VAL A 273 3.89 -13.31 -6.21
CA VAL A 273 2.58 -12.70 -5.97
C VAL A 273 1.64 -12.90 -7.16
N LEU A 274 2.12 -12.64 -8.38
CA LEU A 274 1.31 -12.77 -9.61
C LEU A 274 0.88 -14.21 -9.89
N SER A 275 1.70 -15.20 -9.52
CA SER A 275 1.39 -16.62 -9.72
C SER A 275 0.18 -17.09 -8.90
N ILE A 276 -0.04 -16.46 -7.72
CA ILE A 276 -1.16 -16.76 -6.83
C ILE A 276 -2.44 -16.12 -7.37
N PHE A 277 -2.39 -14.82 -7.71
CA PHE A 277 -3.60 -14.04 -7.98
C PHE A 277 -4.00 -13.95 -9.46
N LYS A 278 -3.03 -14.12 -10.37
CA LYS A 278 -3.24 -14.14 -11.83
C LYS A 278 -4.12 -12.98 -12.34
N PRO A 279 -3.79 -11.72 -12.04
CA PRO A 279 -4.50 -10.57 -12.62
C PRO A 279 -4.44 -10.56 -14.14
N SER A 280 -5.37 -9.87 -14.81
CA SER A 280 -5.17 -9.48 -16.23
C SER A 280 -4.53 -8.11 -16.38
N GLU A 281 -4.65 -7.24 -15.37
CA GLU A 281 -4.02 -5.91 -15.30
C GLU A 281 -3.48 -5.66 -13.89
N PHE A 282 -2.26 -5.12 -13.77
CA PHE A 282 -1.71 -4.68 -12.48
C PHE A 282 -0.73 -3.52 -12.61
N ALA A 283 -0.47 -2.88 -11.48
CA ALA A 283 0.54 -1.86 -11.28
C ALA A 283 1.49 -2.29 -10.16
N VAL A 284 2.79 -2.06 -10.34
CA VAL A 284 3.79 -2.17 -9.27
C VAL A 284 4.32 -0.77 -8.97
N GLY A 285 4.25 -0.35 -7.72
CA GLY A 285 4.90 0.86 -7.21
C GLY A 285 6.09 0.44 -6.38
N ILE A 286 7.27 0.98 -6.70
CA ILE A 286 8.45 0.81 -5.84
C ILE A 286 8.91 2.19 -5.40
N THR A 287 9.00 2.36 -4.07
CA THR A 287 9.64 3.53 -3.47
C THR A 287 10.97 3.09 -2.88
N SER A 288 12.08 3.70 -3.29
CA SER A 288 13.40 3.43 -2.72
C SER A 288 14.26 4.69 -2.67
N ASN A 289 15.20 4.73 -1.71
CA ASN A 289 16.28 5.71 -1.69
C ASN A 289 17.52 5.26 -2.49
N ASP A 290 17.59 3.99 -2.91
CA ASP A 290 18.69 3.49 -3.75
C ASP A 290 18.23 3.40 -5.22
N HIS A 291 18.64 4.40 -5.99
CA HIS A 291 18.35 4.53 -7.42
C HIS A 291 18.89 3.37 -8.28
N ARG A 292 19.83 2.57 -7.77
CA ARG A 292 20.42 1.45 -8.51
C ARG A 292 19.53 0.22 -8.55
N ILE A 293 18.44 0.23 -7.78
CA ILE A 293 17.57 -0.92 -7.58
C ILE A 293 16.43 -0.97 -8.60
N LEU A 294 16.00 0.11 -9.25
CA LEU A 294 14.58 0.17 -9.61
C LEU A 294 14.17 -0.46 -10.95
N VAL A 295 14.88 -0.19 -12.06
CA VAL A 295 14.45 -0.70 -13.38
C VAL A 295 15.07 -2.06 -13.71
N SER A 296 16.36 -2.25 -13.42
CA SER A 296 17.09 -3.48 -13.74
C SER A 296 16.80 -4.65 -12.81
N SER A 297 16.32 -4.41 -11.58
CA SER A 297 15.99 -5.51 -10.64
C SER A 297 14.63 -6.14 -10.90
N VAL A 298 13.76 -5.45 -11.64
CA VAL A 298 12.41 -5.89 -11.98
C VAL A 298 12.38 -6.56 -13.36
N LEU A 299 13.18 -6.05 -14.31
CA LEU A 299 13.24 -6.57 -15.67
C LEU A 299 14.35 -7.62 -15.81
N GLU A 300 13.97 -8.87 -16.09
CA GLU A 300 14.91 -9.94 -16.41
C GLU A 300 15.36 -9.79 -17.86
N SER A 301 16.51 -9.14 -18.08
CA SER A 301 17.29 -9.20 -19.32
C SER A 301 16.54 -8.88 -20.63
N GLY A 302 16.49 -7.60 -21.03
CA GLY A 302 16.28 -7.18 -22.43
C GLY A 302 14.89 -7.42 -23.05
N ASP A 303 14.09 -8.33 -22.49
CA ASP A 303 12.71 -8.59 -22.89
C ASP A 303 11.76 -7.88 -21.92
N SER A 304 10.74 -7.21 -22.47
CA SER A 304 9.68 -6.49 -21.75
C SER A 304 8.72 -7.43 -20.99
N THR A 305 9.25 -8.47 -20.35
CA THR A 305 8.50 -9.56 -19.68
C THR A 305 8.95 -9.72 -18.22
N ILE A 306 8.00 -9.99 -17.32
CA ILE A 306 8.21 -10.47 -15.95
C ILE A 306 7.86 -11.97 -15.96
N GLY A 307 8.54 -12.79 -15.16
CA GLY A 307 8.56 -14.26 -15.20
C GLY A 307 7.22 -15.03 -15.23
N ALA A 308 6.07 -14.36 -15.19
CA ALA A 308 4.73 -14.93 -15.36
C ALA A 308 4.14 -14.76 -16.79
N GLY A 309 4.91 -14.23 -17.76
CA GLY A 309 4.52 -14.21 -19.18
C GLY A 309 3.52 -13.14 -19.59
N TYR A 310 3.46 -12.01 -18.87
CA TYR A 310 2.77 -10.82 -19.39
C TYR A 310 3.78 -9.81 -20.00
N LEU A 311 3.30 -8.63 -20.43
CA LEU A 311 4.07 -7.66 -21.20
C LEU A 311 4.02 -6.25 -20.59
N VAL A 312 5.18 -5.58 -20.58
CA VAL A 312 5.32 -4.20 -20.05
C VAL A 312 4.66 -3.25 -21.01
N VAL A 313 3.66 -2.53 -20.52
CA VAL A 313 2.88 -1.56 -21.31
C VAL A 313 3.17 -0.13 -20.89
N ASP A 314 3.71 0.09 -19.70
CA ASP A 314 4.23 1.39 -19.29
C ASP A 314 5.33 1.23 -18.24
N LEU A 315 6.34 2.10 -18.32
CA LEU A 315 7.41 2.26 -17.35
C LEU A 315 7.58 3.76 -17.10
N SER A 316 7.13 4.22 -15.94
CA SER A 316 7.25 5.62 -15.54
C SER A 316 8.10 5.73 -14.28
N SER A 317 9.06 6.65 -14.27
CA SER A 317 9.82 7.02 -13.07
C SER A 317 9.62 8.49 -12.72
N THR A 318 9.58 8.79 -11.43
CA THR A 318 9.47 10.16 -10.94
C THR A 318 10.31 10.35 -9.69
N TRP A 319 10.83 11.56 -9.53
CA TRP A 319 11.58 11.97 -8.34
C TRP A 319 10.71 12.90 -7.52
N LEU A 320 10.56 12.58 -6.23
CA LEU A 320 9.85 13.40 -5.26
C LEU A 320 10.84 14.00 -4.25
N SER A 321 11.84 14.73 -4.78
CA SER A 321 12.62 15.79 -4.12
C SER A 321 13.86 16.19 -4.96
N GLY A 322 13.87 17.39 -5.56
CA GLY A 322 15.08 18.20 -5.77
C GLY A 322 16.22 17.78 -6.72
N SER A 323 16.06 16.83 -7.65
CA SER A 323 17.12 16.50 -8.63
C SER A 323 16.60 16.17 -10.04
N VAL A 324 17.44 16.51 -11.04
CA VAL A 324 17.18 16.57 -12.49
C VAL A 324 16.88 15.20 -13.10
N GLU A 325 15.91 15.14 -14.03
CA GLU A 325 15.61 13.97 -14.87
C GLU A 325 16.85 13.47 -15.63
N PRO A 326 17.17 12.16 -15.60
CA PRO A 326 17.87 11.54 -16.70
C PRO A 326 16.87 11.24 -17.82
N HIS A 327 17.14 11.74 -19.02
CA HIS A 327 16.43 11.31 -20.23
C HIS A 327 16.61 9.80 -20.41
N CYS A 328 15.52 9.04 -20.26
CA CYS A 328 15.43 7.66 -20.70
C CYS A 328 14.41 7.59 -21.84
N ASP A 329 14.90 7.44 -23.07
CA ASP A 329 14.07 7.19 -24.24
C ASP A 329 13.40 5.81 -24.10
N ALA A 330 12.06 5.80 -24.00
CA ALA A 330 11.27 4.58 -24.06
C ALA A 330 10.91 4.26 -25.52
N PRO A 331 11.13 3.02 -26.02
CA PRO A 331 10.68 2.64 -27.35
C PRO A 331 9.16 2.42 -27.40
N GLU A 332 8.49 2.99 -28.41
CA GLU A 332 7.11 2.67 -28.76
C GLU A 332 7.02 1.22 -29.27
N LEU A 333 6.19 0.37 -28.64
CA LEU A 333 5.90 -0.98 -29.11
C LEU A 333 4.38 -1.19 -29.25
N SER A 334 4.01 -1.88 -30.34
CA SER A 334 2.64 -2.16 -30.74
C SER A 334 1.96 -3.21 -29.85
N VAL A 335 0.65 -3.04 -29.68
CA VAL A 335 -0.20 -3.67 -28.64
C VAL A 335 -0.59 -5.12 -28.97
N PRO A 336 -0.37 -6.09 -28.05
CA PRO A 336 -1.20 -7.29 -27.93
C PRO A 336 -1.82 -7.46 -26.53
N HIS A 337 -2.72 -8.45 -26.41
CA HIS A 337 -3.83 -8.56 -25.46
C HIS A 337 -3.57 -8.74 -23.94
N ARG A 338 -2.39 -8.45 -23.39
CA ARG A 338 -2.15 -8.45 -21.92
C ARG A 338 -1.15 -7.36 -21.51
N SER A 339 -1.54 -6.51 -20.54
CA SER A 339 -0.82 -5.27 -20.18
C SER A 339 -0.56 -5.13 -18.69
N TRP A 340 0.65 -4.73 -18.29
CA TRP A 340 0.99 -4.31 -16.92
C TRP A 340 1.85 -3.04 -16.90
N LYS A 341 2.03 -2.40 -15.73
CA LYS A 341 2.75 -1.12 -15.59
C LYS A 341 3.63 -1.06 -14.34
N LEU A 342 4.80 -0.44 -14.45
CA LEU A 342 5.72 -0.17 -13.35
C LEU A 342 5.80 1.33 -13.09
N PHE A 343 5.61 1.71 -11.82
CA PHE A 343 5.71 3.06 -11.31
C PHE A 343 6.87 3.15 -10.34
N ASP A 344 7.81 4.02 -10.68
CA ASP A 344 9.02 4.25 -9.92
C ASP A 344 8.92 5.62 -9.24
N VAL A 345 9.00 5.63 -7.91
CA VAL A 345 8.95 6.85 -7.08
C VAL A 345 10.23 6.92 -6.27
N VAL A 346 11.18 7.73 -6.72
CA VAL A 346 12.51 7.82 -6.12
C VAL A 346 12.61 9.01 -5.18
N SER A 347 13.00 8.76 -3.92
CA SER A 347 13.35 9.78 -2.93
C SER A 347 14.87 9.86 -2.79
N SER A 348 15.49 10.95 -3.25
CA SER A 348 16.95 11.09 -3.21
C SER A 348 17.46 11.52 -1.83
N LEU A 349 18.58 10.93 -1.41
CA LEU A 349 19.50 11.49 -0.43
C LEU A 349 20.44 12.44 -1.17
N ALA A 350 20.55 13.67 -0.68
CA ALA A 350 21.57 14.61 -1.13
C ALA A 350 22.94 14.15 -0.60
N ASP A 351 23.80 13.63 -1.48
CA ASP A 351 25.22 13.52 -1.17
C ASP A 351 25.90 14.87 -1.44
N GLN A 352 26.07 15.61 -0.35
CA GLN A 352 27.26 16.44 -0.17
C GLN A 352 28.47 15.52 0.05
N ILE A 353 29.67 16.00 -0.37
CA ILE A 353 31.02 15.41 -0.25
C ILE A 353 31.39 14.60 -1.52
N SER A 354 32.34 15.01 -2.37
CA SER A 354 33.54 15.85 -2.22
C SER A 354 33.77 16.80 -3.39
#